data_AF-A0A3C1PNX9-F1
#
_entry.id   AF-A0A3C1PNX9-F1
#
_cell.length_a   1.000
_cell.length_b   1.000
_cell.length_c   1.000
_cell.angle_alpha   90.00
_cell.angle_beta   90.00
_cell.angle_gamma   90.00
#
_symmetry.space_group_name_H-M   'P 1'
#
loop_
_entity.id
_entity.type
_entity.pdbx_description
1 polymer ?
#
loop_
_entity_poly.entity_id
_entity_poly.type
_entity_poly.pdbx_seq_one_letter_code
_entity_poly.pdbx_strand_id
1 'polypeptide(L)'
;FEIANYHTAANGDFIIVGQNFNTSKEGKKFNDVLAFHFDAKGVLKSQYGIDTKENNQYSKAAGTPQFFIEKGNDMFWFLQEIKGFTATRNKVLSYPRGGKIDLANGTVSDFTIFGGKDDYYLDPKFPYLQTTKDNTLIFFGSNKSGKEIWFMRVLLK
;
A
#
# COMPACT_ATOMS: atom_id res chain seq x y z
N PHE A 1 12.90 -10.30 6.78
CA PHE A 1 12.34 -9.29 5.87
C PHE A 1 12.13 -9.91 4.50
N GLU A 2 10.95 -9.73 3.91
CA GLU A 2 10.65 -10.06 2.53
C GLU A 2 10.37 -8.77 1.76
N ILE A 3 11.05 -8.59 0.63
CA ILE A 3 10.87 -7.43 -0.24
C ILE A 3 9.54 -7.58 -0.97
N ALA A 4 8.67 -6.58 -0.85
CA ALA A 4 7.40 -6.51 -1.55
C ALA A 4 7.52 -5.68 -2.84
N ASN A 5 8.27 -4.57 -2.80
CA ASN A 5 8.45 -3.68 -3.94
C ASN A 5 9.71 -2.81 -3.77
N TYR A 6 10.12 -2.17 -4.85
CA TYR A 6 11.15 -1.13 -4.83
C TYR A 6 10.87 -0.09 -5.92
N HIS A 7 11.41 1.11 -5.75
CA HIS A 7 11.28 2.20 -6.73
C HIS A 7 12.54 3.05 -6.76
N THR A 8 13.01 3.38 -7.96
CA THR A 8 14.06 4.39 -8.18
C THR A 8 13.39 5.68 -8.62
N ALA A 9 13.46 6.71 -7.78
CA ALA A 9 12.88 8.01 -8.07
C ALA A 9 13.68 8.77 -9.14
N ALA A 10 13.06 9.76 -9.78
CA ALA A 10 13.68 10.57 -10.83
C ALA A 10 14.90 11.37 -10.35
N ASN A 11 14.98 11.68 -9.04
CA ASN A 11 16.15 12.31 -8.42
C ASN A 11 17.31 11.33 -8.14
N GLY A 12 17.13 10.04 -8.44
CA GLY A 12 18.11 8.98 -8.21
C GLY A 12 17.98 8.30 -6.84
N ASP A 13 17.13 8.80 -5.94
CA ASP A 13 16.88 8.14 -4.66
C ASP A 13 16.26 6.75 -4.90
N PHE A 14 16.56 5.81 -4.02
CA PHE A 14 16.09 4.42 -4.12
C PHE A 14 15.33 4.05 -2.85
N ILE A 15 14.11 3.53 -3.00
CA ILE A 15 13.28 3.09 -1.88
C ILE A 15 12.97 1.61 -2.07
N ILE A 16 13.23 0.81 -1.05
CA ILE A 16 12.85 -0.60 -0.99
C ILE A 16 11.88 -0.83 0.17
N VAL A 17 10.82 -1.57 -0.10
CA VAL A 17 9.76 -1.83 0.88
C VAL A 17 9.41 -3.31 0.96
N GLY A 18 8.89 -3.69 2.11
CA GLY A 18 8.59 -5.08 2.40
C GLY A 18 8.06 -5.27 3.80
N GLN A 19 8.06 -6.50 4.27
CA GLN A 19 7.55 -6.84 5.58
C GLN A 19 8.46 -7.77 6.34
N ASN A 20 8.49 -7.59 7.65
CA ASN A 20 9.00 -8.62 8.54
C ASN A 20 7.99 -9.75 8.68
N PHE A 21 8.51 -10.95 8.94
CA PHE A 21 7.69 -12.12 9.16
C PHE A 21 8.36 -13.06 10.17
N ASN A 22 7.54 -13.80 10.90
CA ASN A 22 7.97 -14.96 11.65
C ASN A 22 7.72 -16.22 10.82
N THR A 23 8.57 -17.23 10.96
CA THR A 23 8.33 -18.55 10.36
C THR A 23 7.52 -19.41 11.33
N SER A 24 6.50 -20.11 10.81
CA SER A 24 5.75 -21.15 11.51
C SER A 24 5.64 -22.41 10.65
N LYS A 25 5.04 -23.47 11.19
CA LYS A 25 4.81 -24.72 10.43
C LYS A 25 3.86 -24.51 9.25
N GLU A 26 3.01 -23.51 9.34
CA GLU A 26 1.99 -23.12 8.35
C GLU A 26 2.54 -22.12 7.31
N GLY A 27 3.80 -21.68 7.44
CA GLY A 27 4.45 -20.76 6.52
C GLY A 27 4.87 -19.45 7.18
N LYS A 28 4.95 -18.38 6.38
CA LYS A 28 5.31 -17.04 6.86
C LYS A 28 4.10 -16.40 7.54
N LYS A 29 4.35 -15.74 8.66
CA LYS A 29 3.40 -14.89 9.37
C LYS A 29 3.90 -13.46 9.34
N PHE A 30 3.36 -12.67 8.42
CA PHE A 30 3.76 -11.28 8.22
C PHE A 30 3.33 -10.38 9.38
N ASN A 31 4.20 -9.41 9.68
CA ASN A 31 4.03 -8.39 10.71
C ASN A 31 4.21 -7.00 10.05
N ASP A 32 5.01 -6.15 10.67
CA ASP A 32 5.20 -4.75 10.32
C ASP A 32 5.74 -4.56 8.90
N VAL A 33 5.26 -3.48 8.29
CA VAL A 33 5.70 -3.00 6.98
C VAL A 33 6.89 -2.07 7.20
N LEU A 34 7.99 -2.33 6.51
CA LEU A 34 9.20 -1.54 6.59
C LEU A 34 9.58 -0.99 5.22
N ALA A 35 10.14 0.21 5.23
CA ALA A 35 10.70 0.86 4.06
C ALA A 35 12.08 1.44 4.38
N PHE A 36 13.02 1.25 3.47
CA PHE A 36 14.38 1.79 3.56
C PHE A 36 14.60 2.73 2.38
N HIS A 37 14.95 3.98 2.67
CA HIS A 37 15.13 5.05 1.69
C HIS A 37 16.61 5.43 1.63
N PHE A 38 17.20 5.29 0.46
CA PHE A 38 18.59 5.60 0.15
C PHE A 38 18.69 6.79 -0.79
N ASP A 39 19.72 7.61 -0.62
CA ASP A 39 20.06 8.67 -1.57
C ASP A 39 20.62 8.11 -2.89
N ALA A 40 20.78 8.98 -3.89
CA ALA A 40 21.38 8.63 -5.17
C ALA A 40 22.83 8.08 -5.10
N LYS A 41 23.51 8.17 -3.95
CA LYS A 41 24.84 7.60 -3.70
C LYS A 41 24.76 6.25 -2.97
N GLY A 42 23.56 5.76 -2.67
CA GLY A 42 23.32 4.52 -1.92
C GLY A 42 23.46 4.68 -0.40
N VAL A 43 23.51 5.90 0.13
CA VAL A 43 23.55 6.16 1.57
C VAL A 43 22.14 6.15 2.13
N LEU A 44 21.92 5.40 3.21
CA LEU A 44 20.61 5.34 3.87
C LEU A 44 20.24 6.72 4.43
N LYS A 45 19.17 7.33 3.89
CA LYS A 45 18.59 8.59 4.36
C LYS A 45 17.64 8.36 5.52
N SER A 46 16.75 7.37 5.39
CA SER A 46 15.63 7.19 6.32
C SER A 46 15.14 5.75 6.35
N GLN A 47 14.52 5.36 7.46
CA GLN A 47 13.80 4.10 7.62
C GLN A 47 12.40 4.40 8.12
N TYR A 48 11.39 3.75 7.57
CA TYR A 48 10.00 3.93 7.95
C TYR A 48 9.43 2.58 8.41
N GLY A 49 8.74 2.59 9.56
CA GLY A 49 8.00 1.43 10.07
C GLY A 49 6.52 1.78 10.17
N ILE A 50 5.68 0.95 9.57
CA ILE A 50 4.22 1.13 9.54
C ILE A 50 3.57 -0.15 10.06
N ASP A 51 2.78 -0.02 11.12
CA ASP A 51 1.92 -1.10 11.60
C ASP A 51 0.85 -1.39 10.54
N THR A 52 0.63 -2.69 10.28
CA THR A 52 -0.52 -3.10 9.48
C THR A 52 -1.80 -2.74 10.21
N LYS A 53 -2.78 -2.19 9.47
CA LYS A 53 -4.08 -1.89 10.07
C LYS A 53 -4.83 -3.17 10.38
N GLU A 54 -4.72 -4.16 9.49
CA GLU A 54 -5.37 -5.45 9.63
C GLU A 54 -4.43 -6.50 10.25
N ASN A 55 -4.87 -7.14 11.33
CA ASN A 55 -4.11 -8.13 12.08
C ASN A 55 -4.77 -9.52 12.12
N ASN A 56 -5.56 -9.82 11.09
CA ASN A 56 -6.34 -11.05 10.97
C ASN A 56 -5.53 -12.17 10.30
N GLN A 57 -6.12 -13.38 10.19
CA GLN A 57 -5.45 -14.53 9.60
C GLN A 57 -5.06 -14.34 8.12
N TYR A 58 -5.82 -13.53 7.38
CA TYR A 58 -5.61 -13.33 5.95
C TYR A 58 -4.44 -12.37 5.70
N SER A 59 -4.41 -11.22 6.39
CA SER A 59 -3.30 -10.27 6.28
C SER A 59 -1.98 -10.88 6.78
N LYS A 60 -2.03 -11.72 7.83
CA LYS A 60 -0.85 -12.44 8.33
C LYS A 60 -0.31 -13.49 7.37
N ALA A 61 -1.16 -14.14 6.59
CA ALA A 61 -0.76 -15.18 5.65
C ALA A 61 -0.27 -14.61 4.31
N ALA A 62 -0.94 -13.58 3.80
CA ALA A 62 -0.66 -13.01 2.48
C ALA A 62 0.24 -11.75 2.51
N GLY A 63 0.44 -11.16 3.69
CA GLY A 63 1.09 -9.86 3.82
C GLY A 63 0.17 -8.71 3.38
N THR A 64 0.78 -7.56 3.19
CA THR A 64 0.16 -6.31 2.79
C THR A 64 0.84 -5.84 1.51
N PRO A 65 0.22 -6.05 0.33
CA PRO A 65 0.78 -5.60 -0.93
C PRO A 65 1.05 -4.09 -0.92
N GLN A 66 2.14 -3.68 -1.57
CA GLN A 66 2.65 -2.31 -1.52
C GLN A 66 2.96 -1.79 -2.92
N PHE A 67 2.60 -0.54 -3.20
CA PHE A 67 2.97 0.12 -4.45
C PHE A 67 3.24 1.61 -4.25
N PHE A 68 3.86 2.20 -5.26
CA PHE A 68 4.32 3.58 -5.26
C PHE A 68 3.75 4.37 -6.43
N ILE A 69 3.55 5.66 -6.22
CA ILE A 69 3.32 6.65 -7.27
C ILE A 69 4.19 7.87 -6.99
N GLU A 70 5.12 8.15 -7.89
CA GLU A 70 5.99 9.32 -7.81
C GLU A 70 5.33 10.57 -8.41
N LYS A 71 5.47 11.71 -7.72
CA LYS A 71 5.01 13.02 -8.16
C LYS A 71 5.95 14.13 -7.71
N GLY A 72 6.83 14.56 -8.61
CA GLY A 72 7.80 15.61 -8.31
C GLY A 72 8.75 15.16 -7.21
N ASN A 73 8.81 15.90 -6.10
CA ASN A 73 9.64 15.56 -4.94
C ASN A 73 8.94 14.65 -3.92
N ASP A 74 7.73 14.19 -4.23
CA ASP A 74 6.95 13.34 -3.34
C ASP A 74 6.82 11.92 -3.90
N MET A 75 6.87 10.94 -3.00
CA MET A 75 6.56 9.55 -3.29
C MET A 75 5.34 9.11 -2.49
N PHE A 76 4.24 8.82 -3.18
CA PHE A 76 3.03 8.31 -2.54
C PHE A 76 3.15 6.80 -2.37
N TRP A 77 3.11 6.35 -1.12
CA TRP A 77 3.22 4.95 -0.76
C TRP A 77 1.85 4.41 -0.34
N PHE A 78 1.40 3.34 -1.00
CA PHE A 78 0.12 2.71 -0.72
C PHE A 78 0.30 1.26 -0.28
N LEU A 79 -0.46 0.89 0.74
CA LEU A 79 -0.62 -0.44 1.30
C LEU A 79 -2.03 -0.95 0.98
N GLN A 80 -2.16 -2.21 0.59
CA GLN A 80 -3.44 -2.88 0.38
C GLN A 80 -3.78 -3.75 1.60
N GLU A 81 -4.50 -3.17 2.55
CA GLU A 81 -4.89 -3.83 3.80
C GLU A 81 -5.94 -4.92 3.54
N ILE A 82 -5.67 -6.15 3.98
CA ILE A 82 -6.56 -7.30 3.77
C ILE A 82 -7.44 -7.50 5.01
N LYS A 83 -8.71 -7.10 4.93
CA LYS A 83 -9.71 -7.28 6.00
C LYS A 83 -10.31 -8.68 6.04
N GLY A 84 -10.34 -9.37 4.90
CA GLY A 84 -10.93 -10.70 4.84
C GLY A 84 -10.97 -11.32 3.46
N PHE A 85 -11.75 -12.39 3.36
CA PHE A 85 -12.04 -13.09 2.12
C PHE A 85 -13.53 -13.48 2.09
N THR A 86 -14.16 -13.43 0.92
CA THR A 86 -15.52 -13.92 0.70
C THR A 86 -15.50 -15.09 -0.28
N ALA A 87 -15.84 -16.29 0.22
CA ALA A 87 -15.91 -17.49 -0.59
C ALA A 87 -17.01 -17.43 -1.66
N THR A 88 -18.15 -16.82 -1.35
CA THR A 88 -19.30 -16.69 -2.28
C THR A 88 -18.93 -15.97 -3.58
N ARG A 89 -17.94 -15.08 -3.55
CA ARG A 89 -17.45 -14.37 -4.75
C ARG A 89 -15.99 -14.65 -5.09
N ASN A 90 -15.35 -15.55 -4.35
CA ASN A 90 -13.92 -15.79 -4.45
C ASN A 90 -13.10 -14.47 -4.47
N LYS A 91 -13.42 -13.54 -3.56
CA LYS A 91 -12.88 -12.18 -3.55
C LYS A 91 -12.14 -11.88 -2.25
N VAL A 92 -10.92 -11.35 -2.36
CA VAL A 92 -10.20 -10.73 -1.24
C VAL A 92 -10.87 -9.40 -0.91
N LEU A 93 -11.19 -9.22 0.37
CA LEU A 93 -11.77 -7.99 0.90
C LEU A 93 -10.60 -7.11 1.38
N SER A 94 -10.08 -6.30 0.48
CA SER A 94 -8.97 -5.39 0.76
C SER A 94 -9.27 -3.94 0.42
N TYR A 95 -8.64 -3.02 1.11
CA TYR A 95 -8.78 -1.57 0.89
C TYR A 95 -7.42 -0.87 0.91
N PRO A 96 -7.26 0.27 0.20
CA PRO A 96 -6.00 0.99 0.23
C PRO A 96 -5.87 1.85 1.48
N ARG A 97 -4.63 1.95 1.95
CA ARG A 97 -4.18 2.91 2.95
C ARG A 97 -2.89 3.54 2.41
N GLY A 98 -2.75 4.86 2.46
CA GLY A 98 -1.60 5.52 1.84
C GLY A 98 -1.07 6.74 2.58
N GLY A 99 0.21 6.99 2.43
CA GLY A 99 0.95 8.13 2.98
C GLY A 99 1.90 8.70 1.94
N LYS A 100 2.48 9.86 2.27
CA LYS A 100 3.40 10.58 1.40
C LYS A 100 4.79 10.59 2.00
N ILE A 101 5.78 10.20 1.22
CA ILE A 101 7.20 10.34 1.54
C ILE A 101 7.71 11.60 0.85
N ASP A 102 8.23 12.53 1.63
CA ASP A 102 9.00 13.67 1.12
C ASP A 102 10.40 13.17 0.78
N LEU A 103 10.73 13.11 -0.52
CA LEU A 103 12.01 12.58 -0.97
C LEU A 103 13.17 13.48 -0.54
N ALA A 104 12.97 14.80 -0.43
CA ALA A 104 14.04 15.71 -0.03
C ALA A 104 14.39 15.55 1.45
N ASN A 105 13.37 15.55 2.31
CA ASN A 105 13.53 15.55 3.76
C ASN A 105 13.60 14.14 4.37
N GLY A 106 13.20 13.10 3.63
CA GLY A 106 13.18 11.74 4.13
C GLY A 106 12.16 11.54 5.26
N THR A 107 11.03 12.23 5.19
CA THR A 107 9.92 12.10 6.16
C THR A 107 8.74 11.38 5.52
N VAL A 108 7.94 10.71 6.34
CA VAL A 108 6.70 10.06 5.89
C VAL A 108 5.51 10.63 6.66
N SER A 109 4.42 10.92 5.95
CA SER A 109 3.18 11.40 6.57
C SER A 109 2.42 10.27 7.26
N ASP A 110 1.43 10.65 8.07
CA ASP A 110 0.42 9.70 8.52
C ASP A 110 -0.30 9.04 7.34
N PHE A 111 -0.62 7.76 7.52
CA PHE A 111 -1.30 6.95 6.52
C PHE A 111 -2.82 7.06 6.64
N THR A 112 -3.47 7.53 5.57
CA THR A 112 -4.92 7.67 5.47
C THR A 112 -5.55 6.41 4.89
N ILE A 113 -6.70 5.98 5.45
CA ILE A 113 -7.49 4.85 4.93
C ILE A 113 -8.48 5.36 3.88
N PHE A 114 -8.57 4.66 2.75
CA PHE A 114 -9.52 4.96 1.69
C PHE A 114 -10.55 3.81 1.59
N GLY A 115 -11.84 4.10 1.80
CA GLY A 115 -12.94 3.14 1.65
C GLY A 115 -13.14 2.14 2.79
N GLY A 116 -12.09 1.57 3.38
CA GLY A 116 -12.20 0.45 4.35
C GLY A 116 -13.08 0.69 5.59
N LYS A 117 -13.34 1.95 5.96
CA LYS A 117 -14.27 2.32 7.04
C LYS A 117 -15.75 2.19 6.65
N ASP A 118 -16.03 2.31 5.36
CA ASP A 118 -17.38 2.31 4.78
C ASP A 118 -17.73 0.95 4.14
N ASP A 119 -16.92 -0.09 4.44
CA ASP A 119 -17.07 -1.46 3.93
C ASP A 119 -17.04 -1.60 2.39
N TYR A 120 -16.28 -0.72 1.73
CA TYR A 120 -15.91 -0.86 0.33
C TYR A 120 -14.53 -1.49 0.16
N TYR A 121 -14.42 -2.37 -0.84
CA TYR A 121 -13.23 -3.17 -1.11
C TYR A 121 -12.85 -3.10 -2.57
N LEU A 122 -11.54 -3.02 -2.81
CA LEU A 122 -10.95 -2.92 -4.15
C LEU A 122 -11.47 -3.98 -5.10
N ASP A 123 -11.59 -3.61 -6.37
CA ASP A 123 -11.74 -4.56 -7.45
C ASP A 123 -10.44 -5.39 -7.57
N PRO A 124 -10.51 -6.73 -7.62
CA PRO A 124 -9.31 -7.56 -7.64
C PRO A 124 -8.56 -7.53 -8.98
N LYS A 125 -9.19 -7.07 -10.07
CA LYS A 125 -8.58 -7.01 -11.41
C LYS A 125 -8.13 -5.60 -11.77
N PHE A 126 -8.93 -4.61 -11.40
CA PHE A 126 -8.69 -3.21 -11.74
C PHE A 126 -8.79 -2.33 -10.48
N PRO A 127 -7.88 -2.48 -9.50
CA PRO A 127 -8.01 -1.83 -8.20
C PRO A 127 -7.88 -0.30 -8.27
N TYR A 128 -7.09 0.21 -9.22
CA TYR A 128 -6.90 1.64 -9.40
C TYR A 128 -6.54 2.04 -10.83
N LEU A 129 -6.73 3.32 -11.14
CA LEU A 129 -6.29 3.99 -12.37
C LEU A 129 -5.56 5.26 -11.98
N GLN A 130 -4.31 5.37 -12.40
CA GLN A 130 -3.55 6.61 -12.33
C GLN A 130 -3.90 7.47 -13.55
N THR A 131 -4.35 8.70 -13.32
CA THR A 131 -4.66 9.63 -14.43
C THR A 131 -3.43 10.47 -14.77
N THR A 132 -3.27 10.78 -16.06
CA THR A 132 -2.10 11.50 -16.59
C THR A 132 -2.15 13.00 -16.35
N LYS A 133 -3.35 13.59 -16.25
CA LYS A 133 -3.54 15.04 -16.33
C LYS A 133 -3.62 15.75 -14.96
N ASP A 134 -4.17 15.08 -13.94
CA ASP A 134 -4.66 15.79 -12.74
C ASP A 134 -4.02 15.32 -11.42
N ASN A 135 -2.84 14.68 -11.47
CA ASN A 135 -2.19 14.08 -10.29
C ASN A 135 -3.19 13.32 -9.43
N THR A 136 -4.05 12.53 -10.07
CA THR A 136 -5.18 11.89 -9.43
C THR A 136 -5.01 10.38 -9.53
N LEU A 137 -5.24 9.70 -8.42
CA LEU A 137 -5.42 8.26 -8.36
C LEU A 137 -6.90 7.98 -8.13
N ILE A 138 -7.49 7.10 -8.93
CA ILE A 138 -8.86 6.64 -8.73
C ILE A 138 -8.80 5.19 -8.28
N PHE A 139 -9.34 4.89 -7.10
CA PHE A 139 -9.57 3.50 -6.67
C PHE A 139 -10.95 3.04 -7.13
N PHE A 140 -11.03 1.79 -7.58
CA PHE A 140 -12.28 1.13 -7.94
C PHE A 140 -12.56 0.00 -6.99
N GLY A 141 -13.83 -0.19 -6.66
CA GLY A 141 -14.24 -1.30 -5.84
C GLY A 141 -15.75 -1.44 -5.74
N SER A 142 -16.14 -2.21 -4.74
CA SER A 142 -17.54 -2.43 -4.41
C SER A 142 -17.70 -2.83 -2.95
N ASN A 143 -18.93 -2.70 -2.44
CA ASN A 143 -19.26 -3.23 -1.13
C ASN A 143 -19.03 -4.77 -1.10
N LYS A 144 -19.03 -5.38 0.09
CA LYS A 144 -18.85 -6.85 0.22
C LYS A 144 -19.84 -7.64 -0.67
N SER A 145 -21.05 -7.10 -0.83
CA SER A 145 -22.11 -7.68 -1.63
C SER A 145 -21.98 -7.41 -3.14
N GLY A 146 -20.98 -6.68 -3.62
CA GLY A 146 -20.79 -6.38 -5.04
C GLY A 146 -21.94 -5.61 -5.71
N LYS A 147 -22.97 -5.19 -4.95
CA LYS A 147 -24.17 -4.54 -5.48
C LYS A 147 -23.98 -3.03 -5.64
N GLU A 148 -23.11 -2.45 -4.84
CA GLU A 148 -22.79 -1.02 -4.88
C GLU A 148 -21.34 -0.88 -5.33
N ILE A 149 -21.15 -0.13 -6.41
CA ILE A 149 -19.83 0.20 -6.95
C ILE A 149 -19.32 1.44 -6.22
N TRP A 150 -18.02 1.47 -5.97
CA TRP A 150 -17.34 2.55 -5.27
C TRP A 150 -16.17 3.06 -6.10
N PHE A 151 -16.08 4.38 -6.17
CA PHE A 151 -14.98 5.11 -6.78
C PHE A 151 -14.45 6.09 -5.76
N MET A 152 -13.15 6.07 -5.51
CA MET A 152 -12.50 7.04 -4.64
C MET A 152 -11.43 7.79 -5.40
N ARG A 153 -11.63 9.09 -5.52
CA ARG A 153 -10.66 10.01 -6.10
C ARG A 153 -9.71 10.50 -5.01
N VAL A 154 -8.41 10.26 -5.20
CA VAL A 154 -7.34 10.77 -4.34
C VAL A 154 -6.51 11.78 -5.14
N LEU A 155 -6.38 12.99 -4.59
CA LEU A 155 -5.48 14.00 -5.12
C LEU A 155 -4.08 13.77 -4.55
N LEU A 156 -3.10 13.56 -5.42
CA LEU A 156 -1.70 13.37 -5.06
C LEU A 156 -1.03 14.75 -5.03
N LYS A 157 -1.04 15.41 -3.86
CA LYS A 157 -0.48 16.74 -3.61
C LYS A 157 0.57 16.74 -2.51
#